data_AF-A0A1S3T2N6-F1
#
_entry.id   AF-A0A1S3T2N6-F1
#
_cell.length_a   1.000
_cell.length_b   1.000
_cell.length_c   1.000
_cell.angle_alpha   90.00
_cell.angle_beta   90.00
_cell.angle_gamma   90.00
#
_symmetry.space_group_name_H-M   'P 1'
#
loop_
_entity.id
_entity.type
_entity.pdbx_description
1 polymer ?
#
loop_
_entity_poly.entity_id
_entity_poly.type
_entity_poly.pdbx_seq_one_letter_code
_entity_poly.pdbx_strand_id
1 'polypeptide(L)'
;MAGGLALLTSASISTSASGLESVRCRLQGTPRPPVFSQDGNFVIGGVFSIHYYMHTMDHSYTSMPEPLQCTGSMDSRELRFSRAMIFAVEEINNSSYLLPGVTLGYQVHDSCNSVPMAVKVAFQLANGLDPMFDTGEQCSGSATVTAIIGESASTPTISMLRIIGPLGIPQ
;
A
#
# COMPACT_ATOMS: atom_id res chain seq x y z
N MET A 1 -6.91 -4.14 -19.98
CA MET A 1 -7.39 -3.61 -18.69
C MET A 1 -7.72 -4.80 -17.81
N ALA A 2 -6.77 -5.23 -16.98
CA ALA A 2 -7.00 -6.32 -16.03
C ALA A 2 -7.66 -5.70 -14.79
N GLY A 3 -8.91 -6.07 -14.50
CA GLY A 3 -9.57 -5.73 -13.26
C GLY A 3 -8.97 -6.56 -12.14
N GLY A 4 -8.21 -5.93 -11.25
CA GLY A 4 -7.67 -6.56 -10.05
C GLY A 4 -8.75 -6.70 -8.98
N LEU A 5 -8.85 -7.88 -8.37
CA LEU A 5 -9.83 -8.20 -7.34
C LEU A 5 -9.41 -7.54 -6.00
N ALA A 6 -9.95 -6.37 -5.67
CA ALA A 6 -9.73 -5.77 -4.36
C ALA A 6 -10.49 -6.58 -3.27
N LEU A 7 -9.80 -6.97 -2.20
CA LEU A 7 -10.38 -7.66 -1.05
C LEU A 7 -11.14 -6.65 -0.17
N LEU A 8 -12.40 -6.40 -0.52
CA LEU A 8 -13.27 -5.42 0.14
C LEU A 8 -14.64 -6.03 0.45
N THR A 9 -15.23 -5.61 1.55
CA THR A 9 -16.62 -5.97 1.91
C THR A 9 -17.55 -4.82 1.53
N SER A 10 -18.66 -5.10 0.85
CA SER A 10 -19.72 -4.12 0.60
C SER A 10 -20.37 -3.68 1.91
N ALA A 11 -20.62 -2.37 2.06
CA ALA A 11 -21.48 -1.85 3.12
C ALA A 11 -22.79 -1.36 2.48
N SER A 12 -23.91 -2.02 2.79
CA SER A 12 -25.20 -1.75 2.16
C SER A 12 -26.01 -0.65 2.87
N ILE A 13 -26.75 0.11 2.03
CA ILE A 13 -28.03 0.85 2.24
C ILE A 13 -27.97 2.38 2.43
N SER A 14 -28.50 3.09 1.42
CA SER A 14 -29.61 4.04 1.58
C SER A 14 -30.33 4.24 0.24
N THR A 15 -31.63 3.94 0.18
CA THR A 15 -32.48 4.11 -1.00
C THR A 15 -32.73 5.58 -1.31
N SER A 16 -32.46 6.01 -2.53
CA SER A 16 -33.02 7.24 -3.09
C SER A 16 -33.64 6.94 -4.45
N ALA A 17 -34.90 7.34 -4.61
CA ALA A 17 -35.64 7.17 -5.85
C ALA A 17 -34.94 7.92 -7.00
N SER A 18 -34.63 7.20 -8.08
CA SER A 18 -33.88 7.62 -9.29
C SER A 18 -32.35 7.73 -9.14
N GLY A 19 -31.62 6.83 -9.82
CA GLY A 19 -30.16 6.88 -9.99
C GLY A 19 -29.44 5.61 -9.52
N LEU A 20 -28.44 5.15 -10.28
CA LEU A 20 -27.61 3.97 -10.02
C LEU A 20 -27.21 3.85 -8.54
N GLU A 21 -27.33 2.65 -7.95
CA GLU A 21 -26.85 2.36 -6.60
C GLU A 21 -25.31 2.44 -6.56
N SER A 22 -24.78 3.47 -5.90
CA SER A 22 -23.36 3.55 -5.53
C SER A 22 -23.12 2.68 -4.30
N VAL A 23 -22.31 1.63 -4.42
CA VAL A 23 -21.85 0.83 -3.29
C VAL A 23 -20.64 1.53 -2.68
N ARG A 24 -20.80 1.97 -1.43
CA ARG A 24 -19.67 2.49 -0.63
C ARG A 24 -18.89 1.33 -0.05
N CYS A 25 -17.59 1.33 -0.30
CA CYS A 25 -16.70 0.25 0.06
C CYS A 25 -15.79 0.68 1.20
N ARG A 26 -15.65 -0.20 2.19
CA ARG A 26 -14.87 0.09 3.39
C ARG A 26 -13.61 -0.75 3.40
N LEU A 27 -12.46 -0.11 3.56
CA LEU A 27 -11.20 -0.81 3.77
C LEU A 27 -11.26 -1.61 5.07
N GLN A 28 -10.88 -2.89 5.01
CA GLN A 28 -10.76 -3.73 6.20
C GLN A 28 -9.46 -3.42 6.94
N GLY A 29 -9.56 -3.28 8.26
CA GLY A 29 -8.44 -2.90 9.12
C GLY A 29 -8.17 -1.39 9.15
N THR A 30 -7.11 -1.00 9.86
CA THR A 30 -6.71 0.40 10.03
C THR A 30 -5.64 0.78 9.00
N PRO A 31 -5.89 1.79 8.14
CA PRO A 31 -4.87 2.36 7.28
C PRO A 31 -3.66 2.79 8.10
N ARG A 32 -2.46 2.61 7.55
CA ARG A 32 -1.21 3.06 8.14
C ARG A 32 -0.59 4.02 7.13
N PRO A 33 -0.35 5.29 7.51
CA PRO A 33 0.23 6.23 6.59
C PRO A 33 1.66 5.79 6.20
N PRO A 34 2.09 6.10 4.97
CA PRO A 34 3.45 5.88 4.55
C PRO A 34 4.41 6.73 5.40
N VAL A 35 5.65 6.25 5.52
CA VAL A 35 6.75 6.98 6.17
C VAL A 35 7.14 8.21 5.34
N PHE A 36 7.12 8.06 4.01
CA PHE A 36 7.32 9.17 3.07
C PHE A 36 6.31 9.06 1.92
N SER A 37 5.74 10.18 1.50
CA SER A 37 4.82 10.21 0.38
C SER A 37 4.91 11.49 -0.42
N GLN A 38 4.66 11.36 -1.71
CA GLN A 38 4.45 12.47 -2.63
C GLN A 38 3.44 12.03 -3.69
N ASP A 39 2.47 12.90 -3.98
CA ASP A 39 1.50 12.66 -5.04
C ASP A 39 2.13 12.85 -6.43
N GLY A 40 1.56 12.18 -7.42
CA GLY A 40 1.96 12.30 -8.82
C GLY A 40 0.91 11.67 -9.73
N ASN A 41 1.10 11.78 -11.04
CA ASN A 41 0.21 11.13 -12.02
C ASN A 41 0.26 9.59 -11.90
N PHE A 42 1.42 9.04 -11.54
CA PHE A 42 1.61 7.63 -11.22
C PHE A 42 2.38 7.52 -9.91
N VAL A 43 2.00 6.59 -9.04
CA VAL A 43 2.63 6.41 -7.73
C VAL A 43 3.41 5.09 -7.72
N ILE A 44 4.67 5.14 -7.30
CA ILE A 44 5.49 3.94 -7.04
C ILE A 44 5.45 3.62 -5.55
N GLY A 45 5.05 2.39 -5.21
CA GLY A 45 5.12 1.88 -3.85
C GLY A 45 6.56 1.48 -3.50
N GLY A 46 7.01 1.81 -2.28
CA GLY A 46 8.28 1.37 -1.73
C GLY A 46 8.06 0.66 -0.42
N VAL A 47 8.63 -0.53 -0.23
CA VAL A 47 8.49 -1.29 1.02
C VAL A 47 9.88 -1.69 1.52
N PHE A 48 10.28 -1.14 2.66
CA PHE A 48 11.62 -1.30 3.21
C PHE A 48 11.56 -1.69 4.69
N SER A 49 12.57 -2.42 5.16
CA SER A 49 12.70 -2.81 6.57
C SER A 49 13.33 -1.68 7.41
N ILE A 50 12.65 -0.52 7.49
CA ILE A 50 13.18 0.69 8.15
C ILE A 50 13.42 0.44 9.64
N HIS A 51 12.61 -0.41 10.29
CA HIS A 51 12.90 -0.91 11.64
C HIS A 51 13.19 -2.41 11.63
N TYR A 52 13.90 -2.91 12.65
CA TYR A 52 14.26 -4.33 12.73
C TYR A 52 13.11 -5.26 13.13
N TYR A 53 12.14 -4.76 13.90
CA TYR A 53 11.17 -5.63 14.55
C TYR A 53 9.75 -5.08 14.46
N MET A 54 8.78 -5.97 14.33
CA MET A 54 7.38 -5.69 14.64
C MET A 54 7.15 -5.97 16.13
N HIS A 55 6.37 -5.12 16.79
CA HIS A 55 5.93 -5.38 18.16
C HIS A 55 5.01 -6.61 18.19
N THR A 56 5.50 -7.70 18.75
CA THR A 56 4.74 -8.94 18.94
C THR A 56 4.12 -8.95 20.33
N MET A 57 2.80 -9.06 20.40
CA MET A 57 2.07 -9.24 21.66
C MET A 57 1.36 -10.59 21.66
N ASP A 58 1.32 -11.25 22.83
CA ASP A 58 0.46 -12.40 23.04
C ASP A 58 -0.98 -11.91 23.21
N HIS A 59 -1.84 -12.26 22.27
CA HIS A 59 -3.24 -11.89 22.30
C HIS A 59 -4.05 -12.95 23.04
N SER A 60 -4.88 -12.53 24.00
CA SER A 60 -5.89 -13.39 24.63
C SER A 60 -7.12 -13.61 23.75
N TYR A 61 -7.21 -12.92 22.61
CA TYR A 61 -8.32 -12.94 21.67
C TYR A 61 -9.69 -12.59 22.28
N THR A 62 -9.69 -11.83 23.38
CA THR A 62 -10.91 -11.36 24.07
C THR A 62 -11.37 -9.98 23.59
N SER A 63 -10.50 -9.24 22.91
CA SER A 63 -10.77 -7.93 22.32
C SER A 63 -10.14 -7.83 20.94
N MET A 64 -10.55 -6.84 20.15
CA MET A 64 -9.91 -6.54 18.87
C MET A 64 -8.41 -6.22 19.10
N PRO A 65 -7.49 -6.83 18.34
CA PRO A 65 -6.06 -6.54 18.46
C PRO A 65 -5.73 -5.10 18.12
N GLU A 66 -4.73 -4.55 18.78
CA GLU A 66 -4.18 -3.25 18.43
C GLU A 66 -3.52 -3.27 17.03
N PRO A 67 -3.44 -2.12 16.34
CA PRO A 67 -2.75 -2.03 15.06
C PRO A 67 -1.28 -2.48 15.18
N LEU A 68 -0.78 -3.16 14.15
CA LEU A 68 0.63 -3.56 14.09
C LEU A 68 1.56 -2.34 14.21
N GLN A 69 2.57 -2.45 15.07
CA GLN A 69 3.57 -1.41 15.33
C GLN A 69 4.97 -1.93 15.01
N CYS A 70 5.83 -1.03 14.53
CA CYS A 70 7.24 -1.33 14.33
C CYS A 70 8.02 -0.81 15.54
N THR A 71 9.07 -1.51 15.94
CA THR A 71 9.86 -1.26 17.16
C THR A 71 11.34 -1.54 16.92
N GLY A 72 12.17 -1.19 17.90
CA GLY A 72 13.62 -1.28 17.80
C GLY A 72 14.23 -0.04 17.16
N SER A 73 15.54 -0.08 16.93
CA SER A 73 16.25 0.99 16.23
C SER A 73 15.94 0.96 14.73
N MET A 74 16.06 2.13 14.09
CA MET A 74 16.00 2.22 12.64
C MET A 74 17.22 1.55 11.99
N ASP A 75 17.00 0.74 10.95
CA ASP A 75 18.05 0.27 10.07
C ASP A 75 18.43 1.39 9.09
N SER A 76 19.58 2.02 9.36
CA SER A 76 20.10 3.11 8.54
C SER A 76 20.37 2.73 7.09
N ARG A 77 20.64 1.45 6.79
CA ARG A 77 20.86 0.97 5.42
C ARG A 77 19.54 0.93 4.66
N GLU A 78 18.49 0.38 5.26
CA GLU A 78 17.16 0.33 4.66
C GLU A 78 16.56 1.73 4.49
N LEU A 79 16.79 2.63 5.45
CA LEU A 79 16.43 4.04 5.31
C LEU A 79 17.14 4.69 4.11
N ARG A 80 18.44 4.40 3.90
CA ARG A 80 19.17 4.89 2.73
C ARG A 80 18.63 4.32 1.42
N PHE A 81 18.21 3.06 1.36
CA PHE A 81 17.56 2.50 0.18
C PHE A 81 16.23 3.19 -0.12
N SER A 82 15.42 3.46 0.90
CA SER A 82 14.18 4.21 0.72
C SER A 82 14.42 5.64 0.20
N ARG A 83 15.47 6.30 0.68
CA ARG A 83 15.88 7.62 0.19
C ARG A 83 16.45 7.58 -1.22
N ALA A 84 17.13 6.50 -1.61
CA ALA A 84 17.62 6.30 -2.97
C ALA A 84 16.47 6.16 -3.97
N MET A 85 15.39 5.47 -3.59
CA MET A 85 14.16 5.42 -4.39
C MET A 85 13.56 6.82 -4.58
N ILE A 86 13.42 7.59 -3.50
CA ILE A 86 12.90 8.98 -3.55
C ILE A 86 13.78 9.84 -4.46
N PHE A 87 15.10 9.79 -4.28
CA PHE A 87 16.05 10.52 -5.11
C PHE A 87 15.92 10.15 -6.60
N ALA A 88 15.78 8.87 -6.93
CA ALA A 88 15.58 8.43 -8.31
C ALA A 88 14.28 8.97 -8.91
N VAL A 89 13.19 9.00 -8.13
CA VAL A 89 11.92 9.62 -8.56
C VAL A 89 12.09 11.12 -8.82
N GLU A 90 12.77 11.84 -7.93
CA GLU A 90 13.05 13.26 -8.08
C GLU A 90 13.89 13.56 -9.33
N GLU A 91 14.93 12.77 -9.59
CA GLU A 91 15.77 12.91 -10.79
C GLU A 91 14.99 12.62 -12.08
N ILE A 92 14.07 11.63 -12.08
CA ILE A 92 13.19 11.37 -13.22
C ILE A 92 12.26 12.56 -13.46
N ASN A 93 11.62 13.07 -12.42
CA ASN A 93 10.71 14.21 -12.51
C ASN A 93 11.41 15.50 -12.97
N ASN A 94 12.70 15.66 -12.66
CA ASN A 94 13.51 16.79 -13.09
C ASN A 94 14.11 16.63 -14.51
N SER A 95 13.95 15.46 -15.13
CA SER A 95 14.44 15.20 -16.47
C SER A 95 13.47 15.72 -17.53
N SER A 96 13.95 16.52 -18.48
CA SER A 96 13.17 16.88 -19.67
C SER A 96 13.09 15.75 -20.71
N TYR A 97 13.82 14.64 -20.50
CA TYR A 97 13.91 13.51 -21.43
C TYR A 97 13.11 12.30 -20.94
N LEU A 98 13.18 12.00 -19.65
CA LEU A 98 12.46 10.88 -19.05
C LEU A 98 11.05 11.32 -18.66
N LEU A 99 10.03 10.66 -19.21
CA LEU A 99 8.61 10.89 -18.88
C LEU A 99 8.15 12.36 -19.00
N PRO A 100 8.38 13.04 -20.14
CA PRO A 100 8.01 14.44 -20.29
C PRO A 100 6.50 14.66 -20.10
N GLY A 101 6.14 15.63 -19.25
CA GLY A 101 4.75 15.96 -18.94
C GLY A 101 4.05 15.00 -17.97
N VAL A 102 4.79 14.06 -17.37
CA VAL A 102 4.30 13.11 -16.36
C VAL A 102 5.09 13.32 -15.08
N THR A 103 4.38 13.33 -13.94
CA THR A 103 4.98 13.36 -12.61
C THR A 103 4.84 12.00 -11.94
N LEU A 104 5.95 11.49 -11.42
CA LEU A 104 5.99 10.30 -10.57
C LEU A 104 5.87 10.72 -9.10
N GLY A 105 4.92 10.12 -8.40
CA GLY A 105 4.82 10.15 -6.95
C GLY A 105 5.37 8.87 -6.33
N TYR A 106 5.37 8.81 -5.00
CA TYR A 106 5.79 7.64 -4.25
C TYR A 106 5.02 7.48 -2.94
N GLN A 107 4.92 6.23 -2.47
CA GLN A 107 4.48 5.90 -1.12
C GLN A 107 5.45 4.88 -0.52
N VAL A 108 6.23 5.31 0.48
CA VAL A 108 7.24 4.48 1.15
C VAL A 108 6.67 3.98 2.47
N HIS A 109 6.66 2.67 2.67
CA HIS A 109 6.17 2.00 3.87
C HIS A 109 7.27 1.20 4.56
N ASP A 110 7.15 1.11 5.88
CA ASP A 110 8.00 0.29 6.72
C ASP A 110 7.38 -1.09 6.94
N SER A 111 8.06 -2.15 6.50
CA SER A 111 7.66 -3.55 6.74
C SER A 111 8.13 -4.07 8.10
N CYS A 112 9.05 -3.36 8.75
CA CYS A 112 9.78 -3.80 9.92
C CYS A 112 10.23 -5.27 9.91
N ASN A 113 10.72 -5.74 8.76
CA ASN A 113 11.16 -7.11 8.49
C ASN A 113 10.14 -8.18 8.91
N SER A 114 8.85 -7.86 8.80
CA SER A 114 7.75 -8.68 9.33
C SER A 114 6.75 -9.04 8.24
N VAL A 115 6.45 -10.35 8.11
CA VAL A 115 5.48 -10.86 7.14
C VAL A 115 4.08 -10.26 7.34
N PRO A 116 3.48 -10.25 8.55
CA PRO A 116 2.18 -9.60 8.77
C PRO A 116 2.15 -8.14 8.35
N MET A 117 3.22 -7.39 8.60
CA MET A 117 3.29 -5.98 8.22
C MET A 117 3.44 -5.83 6.70
N ALA A 118 4.32 -6.61 6.07
CA ALA A 118 4.52 -6.60 4.63
C ALA A 118 3.22 -6.91 3.86
N VAL A 119 2.46 -7.92 4.32
CA VAL A 119 1.15 -8.26 3.76
C VAL A 119 0.13 -7.13 3.96
N LYS A 120 0.10 -6.50 5.15
CA LYS A 120 -0.76 -5.34 5.41
C LYS A 120 -0.44 -4.18 4.46
N VAL A 121 0.83 -3.87 4.27
CA VAL A 121 1.31 -2.82 3.37
C VAL A 121 0.98 -3.15 1.91
N ALA A 122 1.16 -4.40 1.47
CA ALA A 122 0.78 -4.82 0.12
C ALA A 122 -0.72 -4.58 -0.16
N PHE A 123 -1.60 -4.88 0.79
CA PHE A 123 -3.02 -4.56 0.66
C PHE A 123 -3.30 -3.06 0.61
N GLN A 124 -2.55 -2.25 1.36
CA GLN A 124 -2.71 -0.79 1.34
C GLN A 124 -2.27 -0.19 0.01
N LEU A 125 -1.13 -0.65 -0.54
CA LEU A 125 -0.65 -0.21 -1.84
C LEU A 125 -1.61 -0.63 -2.98
N ALA A 126 -2.26 -1.79 -2.84
CA ALA A 126 -3.28 -2.24 -3.77
C ALA A 126 -4.57 -1.40 -3.68
N ASN A 127 -5.10 -1.17 -2.48
CA ASN A 127 -6.45 -0.61 -2.31
C ASN A 127 -6.47 0.90 -2.04
N GLY A 128 -5.34 1.49 -1.68
CA GLY A 128 -5.25 2.88 -1.21
C GLY A 128 -5.39 3.02 0.30
N LEU A 129 -5.29 4.28 0.75
CA LEU A 129 -5.35 4.66 2.16
C LEU A 129 -6.72 5.20 2.60
N ASP A 130 -7.60 5.51 1.64
CA ASP A 130 -8.93 6.02 1.96
C ASP A 130 -9.75 4.91 2.65
N PRO A 131 -10.21 5.12 3.90
CA PRO A 131 -11.05 4.14 4.58
C PRO A 131 -12.39 3.90 3.89
N MET A 132 -12.87 4.84 3.05
CA MET A 132 -14.16 4.78 2.37
C MET A 132 -14.04 5.30 0.95
N PHE A 133 -14.23 4.43 -0.04
CA PHE A 133 -14.19 4.82 -1.44
C PHE A 133 -15.36 4.26 -2.23
N ASP A 134 -15.72 4.99 -3.29
CA ASP A 134 -16.86 4.70 -4.16
C ASP A 134 -16.37 3.94 -5.39
N THR A 135 -16.86 2.72 -5.61
CA THR A 135 -16.44 1.87 -6.75
C THR A 135 -17.61 1.47 -7.64
N GLY A 136 -18.73 2.18 -7.56
CA GLY A 136 -19.96 1.73 -8.23
C GLY A 136 -20.46 0.44 -7.59
N GLU A 137 -20.70 -0.63 -8.36
CA GLU A 137 -21.41 -1.82 -7.87
C GLU A 137 -20.52 -2.91 -7.24
N GLN A 138 -19.19 -2.89 -7.44
CA GLN A 138 -18.37 -4.12 -7.32
C GLN A 138 -17.07 -4.05 -6.53
N CYS A 139 -16.85 -3.14 -5.57
CA CYS A 139 -15.56 -3.24 -4.85
C CYS A 139 -14.35 -2.87 -5.70
N SER A 140 -14.55 -2.48 -6.95
CA SER A 140 -13.51 -2.62 -7.97
C SER A 140 -12.86 -1.28 -8.23
N GLY A 141 -11.68 -1.09 -7.62
CA GLY A 141 -10.80 0.05 -7.82
C GLY A 141 -9.59 -0.32 -8.67
N SER A 142 -9.00 0.68 -9.32
CA SER A 142 -7.64 0.52 -9.87
C SER A 142 -6.62 0.53 -8.73
N ALA A 143 -5.55 -0.25 -8.87
CA ALA A 143 -4.47 -0.25 -7.90
C ALA A 143 -3.93 1.16 -7.69
N THR A 144 -3.73 1.58 -6.45
CA THR A 144 -3.27 2.96 -6.18
C THR A 144 -1.82 3.19 -6.55
N VAL A 145 -1.03 2.11 -6.68
CA VAL A 145 0.35 2.17 -7.16
C VAL A 145 0.51 1.43 -8.47
N THR A 146 1.42 1.94 -9.30
CA THR A 146 1.73 1.39 -10.62
C THR A 146 2.76 0.26 -10.56
N ALA A 147 3.64 0.29 -9.57
CA ALA A 147 4.67 -0.72 -9.31
C ALA A 147 5.10 -0.66 -7.84
N ILE A 148 5.74 -1.72 -7.35
CA ILE A 148 6.29 -1.79 -5.99
C ILE A 148 7.80 -2.09 -6.06
N ILE A 149 8.60 -1.37 -5.28
CA ILE A 149 10.02 -1.62 -5.07
C ILE A 149 10.23 -2.14 -3.64
N GLY A 150 11.03 -3.19 -3.49
CA GLY A 150 11.21 -3.93 -2.22
C GLY A 150 10.39 -5.21 -2.22
N GLU A 151 10.34 -6.01 -1.16
CA GLU A 151 11.03 -5.86 0.12
C GLU A 151 12.43 -6.52 0.08
N SER A 152 13.33 -6.15 1.00
CA SER A 152 14.75 -6.56 0.99
C SER A 152 15.00 -8.04 1.33
N ALA A 153 14.16 -8.67 2.16
CA ALA A 153 14.21 -10.06 2.58
C ALA A 153 13.22 -10.94 1.79
N SER A 154 13.63 -12.17 1.47
CA SER A 154 12.84 -13.03 0.58
C SER A 154 11.48 -13.44 1.15
N THR A 155 11.37 -13.72 2.46
CA THR A 155 10.12 -14.22 3.07
C THR A 155 8.96 -13.19 3.04
N PRO A 156 9.12 -11.96 3.54
CA PRO A 156 8.12 -10.90 3.36
C PRO A 156 7.89 -10.55 1.88
N THR A 157 8.92 -10.52 1.02
CA THR A 157 8.73 -10.28 -0.43
C THR A 157 7.85 -11.33 -1.10
N ILE A 158 8.12 -12.62 -0.87
CA ILE A 158 7.28 -13.72 -1.39
C ILE A 158 5.84 -13.59 -0.87
N SER A 159 5.68 -13.17 0.39
CA SER A 159 4.36 -12.99 0.99
C SER A 159 3.59 -11.83 0.35
N MET A 160 4.27 -10.72 0.03
CA MET A 160 3.69 -9.60 -0.70
C MET A 160 3.34 -9.97 -2.14
N LEU A 161 4.24 -10.66 -2.87
CA LEU A 161 4.01 -11.09 -4.26
C LEU A 161 2.72 -11.91 -4.40
N ARG A 162 2.41 -12.75 -3.40
CA ARG A 162 1.16 -13.53 -3.38
C ARG A 162 -0.09 -12.66 -3.29
N ILE A 163 0.02 -11.44 -2.77
CA ILE A 163 -1.08 -10.46 -2.69
C ILE A 163 -1.19 -9.65 -3.98
N ILE A 164 -0.08 -9.07 -4.42
CA ILE A 164 -0.08 -8.07 -5.50
C ILE A 164 -0.02 -8.67 -6.90
N GLY A 165 0.53 -9.89 -7.03
CA GLY A 165 0.66 -10.60 -8.30
C GLY A 165 -0.69 -10.85 -9.01
N PRO A 166 -1.70 -11.41 -8.32
CA PRO A 166 -3.05 -11.54 -8.87
C PRO A 166 -3.72 -10.22 -9.27
N LEU A 167 -3.25 -9.09 -8.73
CA LEU A 167 -3.76 -7.75 -9.05
C LEU A 167 -3.02 -7.10 -10.24
N GLY A 168 -2.03 -7.78 -10.80
CA GLY A 168 -1.24 -7.28 -11.92
C GLY A 168 -0.31 -6.13 -11.56
N ILE A 169 0.02 -5.94 -10.28
CA ILE A 169 0.98 -4.92 -9.83
C ILE A 169 2.38 -5.54 -9.90
N PRO A 170 3.30 -5.00 -10.74
CA PRO A 170 4.67 -5.49 -10.82
C PRO A 170 5.47 -5.15 -9.56
N GLN A 171 6.33 -6.08 -9.15
CA GLN A 171 7.32 -5.95 -8.07
C GLN A 171 8.64 -6.58 -8.50
#